data_AF-A0A920K5L9-F1
#
_entry.id   AF-A0A920K5L9-F1
#
_cell.length_a   1.000
_cell.length_b   1.000
_cell.length_c   1.000
_cell.angle_alpha   90.00
_cell.angle_beta   90.00
_cell.angle_gamma   90.00
#
_symmetry.space_group_name_H-M   'P 1'
#
loop_
_entity.id
_entity.type
_entity.pdbx_description
1 polymer ?
#
loop_
_entity_poly.entity_id
_entity_poly.type
_entity_poly.pdbx_seq_one_letter_code
_entity_poly.pdbx_strand_id
1 'polypeptide(L)' 'MIFPESICIEENPFLIGEMGSAPFDDEGVKVRPRLVVENGVIKATFVELQRKAFEYAYYW' A
#
# COMPACT_ATOMS: atom_id res chain seq x y z
N MET A 1 16.83 -8.28 8.41
CA MET A 1 15.51 -7.65 8.58
C MET A 1 15.70 -6.15 8.69
N ILE A 2 14.81 -5.36 8.08
CA ILE A 2 14.89 -3.89 8.10
C ILE A 2 14.21 -3.31 9.35
N PHE A 3 13.18 -3.99 9.88
CA PHE A 3 12.46 -3.61 11.11
C PHE A 3 12.63 -4.66 12.23
N PRO A 4 12.62 -4.24 13.52
CA PRO A 4 12.46 -5.14 14.66
C PRO A 4 11.11 -5.88 14.64
N GLU A 5 11.05 -7.04 15.30
CA GLU A 5 9.82 -7.86 15.39
C GLU A 5 8.66 -7.11 16.07
N SER A 6 8.94 -6.16 16.96
CA SER A 6 7.90 -5.36 17.62
C SER A 6 7.24 -4.31 16.74
N ILE A 7 7.68 -4.14 15.48
CA ILE A 7 7.15 -3.12 14.59
C ILE A 7 6.09 -3.72 13.67
N CYS A 8 4.91 -3.11 13.70
CA CYS A 8 3.83 -3.30 12.75
C CYS A 8 3.44 -1.95 12.15
N ILE A 9 3.16 -1.92 10.85
CA ILE A 9 2.73 -0.73 10.12
C ILE A 9 1.45 -1.07 9.36
N GLU A 10 0.37 -0.35 9.67
CA GLU A 10 -0.92 -0.45 8.99
C GLU A 10 -1.13 0.81 8.14
N GLU A 11 -1.65 0.60 6.93
CA GLU A 11 -2.23 1.65 6.12
C GLU A 11 -3.76 1.49 6.14
N ASN A 12 -4.47 2.54 6.54
CA ASN A 12 -5.92 2.59 6.52
C ASN A 12 -6.42 3.90 5.87
N PRO A 13 -6.89 3.85 4.61
CA PRO A 13 -7.32 5.03 3.86
C PRO A 13 -8.73 5.54 4.25
N PHE A 14 -9.36 4.93 5.25
CA PHE A 14 -10.75 5.21 5.63
C PHE A 14 -10.88 5.80 7.03
N LEU A 15 -9.79 6.33 7.60
CA LEU A 15 -9.83 7.03 8.89
C LEU A 15 -10.58 8.36 8.75
N ILE A 16 -11.59 8.56 9.59
CA ILE A 16 -12.48 9.73 9.52
C ILE A 16 -11.71 10.98 9.95
N GLY A 17 -11.69 12.01 9.10
CA GLY A 17 -11.08 13.31 9.42
C GLY A 17 -9.57 13.41 9.16
N GLU A 18 -8.93 12.32 8.75
CA GLU A 18 -7.51 12.32 8.39
C GLU A 18 -7.30 12.85 6.97
N MET A 19 -6.27 13.68 6.79
CA MET A 19 -5.99 14.40 5.54
C MET A 19 -5.70 13.47 4.36
N GLY A 20 -5.19 12.26 4.61
CA GLY A 20 -4.85 11.26 3.58
C GLY A 20 -5.97 10.28 3.23
N SER A 21 -7.17 10.42 3.81
CA SER A 21 -8.26 9.47 3.61
C SER A 21 -9.02 9.74 2.31
N ALA A 22 -8.99 8.79 1.40
CA ALA A 22 -9.72 8.84 0.14
C ALA A 22 -10.09 7.43 -0.35
N PRO A 23 -11.20 7.25 -1.09
CA PRO A 23 -11.59 5.96 -1.64
C PRO A 23 -10.75 5.50 -2.85
N PHE A 24 -9.96 6.40 -3.42
CA PHE A 24 -9.06 6.15 -4.55
C PHE A 24 -7.77 6.97 -4.36
N ASP A 25 -6.66 6.54 -4.96
CA ASP A 25 -5.46 7.37 -5.10
C ASP A 25 -5.61 8.37 -6.26
N ASP A 26 -4.57 9.18 -6.48
CA ASP A 26 -4.54 10.22 -7.52
C ASP A 26 -4.62 9.67 -8.95
N GLU A 27 -4.50 8.35 -9.13
CA GLU A 27 -4.58 7.66 -10.42
C GLU A 27 -5.93 6.96 -10.62
N GLY A 28 -6.85 7.11 -9.65
CA GLY A 28 -8.16 6.48 -9.67
C GLY A 28 -8.13 5.00 -9.28
N VAL A 29 -7.04 4.49 -8.70
CA VAL A 29 -6.95 3.11 -8.24
C VAL A 29 -7.64 2.96 -6.89
N LYS A 30 -8.50 1.96 -6.77
CA LYS A 30 -9.22 1.68 -5.53
C LYS A 30 -8.25 1.26 -4.42
N VAL A 31 -8.27 1.98 -3.31
CA VAL A 31 -7.45 1.69 -2.13
C VAL A 31 -8.11 0.67 -1.21
N ARG A 32 -7.33 0.09 -0.30
CA ARG A 32 -7.79 -0.87 0.71
C ARG A 32 -6.92 -0.82 1.97
N PRO A 33 -7.47 -1.06 3.16
CA PRO A 33 -6.67 -1.25 4.36
C PRO A 33 -5.72 -2.44 4.21
N ARG A 34 -4.49 -2.32 4.72
CA ARG A 34 -3.50 -3.40 4.67
C ARG A 34 -2.41 -3.25 5.73
N LEU A 35 -1.84 -4.38 6.12
CA LEU A 35 -0.57 -4.43 6.84
C LEU A 35 0.57 -4.26 5.83
N VAL A 36 1.35 -3.20 5.99
CA VAL A 36 2.57 -2.95 5.23
C VAL A 36 3.74 -3.70 5.86
N VAL A 37 3.78 -3.71 7.20
CA VAL A 37 4.73 -4.48 8.00
C VAL A 37 3.98 -5.22 9.09
N GLU A 38 4.30 -6.50 9.26
CA GLU A 38 3.77 -7.35 10.32
C GLU A 38 4.94 -8.09 10.98
N ASN A 39 5.11 -7.91 12.29
CA ASN A 39 6.19 -8.48 13.09
C ASN A 39 7.59 -8.25 12.48
N GLY A 40 7.86 -7.03 12.03
CA GLY A 40 9.12 -6.65 11.38
C GLY A 40 9.32 -7.17 9.95
N VAL A 41 8.34 -7.89 9.38
CA VAL A 41 8.38 -8.43 8.02
C VAL A 41 7.51 -7.59 7.09
N ILE A 42 8.08 -7.15 5.97
CA ILE A 42 7.36 -6.40 4.92
C ILE A 42 6.35 -7.34 4.25
N LYS A 43 5.08 -6.93 4.20
CA LYS A 43 3.97 -7.70 3.61
C LYS A 43 3.44 -7.10 2.32
N ALA A 44 3.61 -5.79 2.14
CA ALA A 44 3.15 -5.09 0.95
C ALA A 44 4.07 -3.93 0.57
N THR A 45 4.08 -3.61 -0.72
CA THR A 45 4.75 -2.44 -1.28
C THR A 45 3.76 -1.52 -1.98
N PHE A 46 4.18 -0.29 -2.19
CA PHE A 46 3.44 0.73 -2.93
C PHE A 46 3.97 0.77 -4.36
N VAL A 47 3.04 0.85 -5.32
CA VAL A 47 3.36 0.89 -6.76
C VAL A 47 2.31 1.74 -7.46
N GLU A 48 2.76 2.51 -8.43
CA GLU A 48 1.93 3.33 -9.29
C GLU A 48 1.28 2.49 -10.41
N LEU A 49 0.17 2.98 -10.93
CA LEU A 49 -0.63 2.33 -11.97
C LEU A 49 0.19 2.11 -13.24
N GLN A 50 1.00 3.08 -13.68
CA GLN A 50 1.80 2.92 -14.91
C GLN A 50 2.83 1.81 -14.74
N ARG A 51 3.42 1.66 -13.55
CA ARG A 51 4.37 0.58 -13.27
C ARG A 51 3.68 -0.78 -13.36
N LYS A 52 2.49 -0.92 -12.77
CA LYS A 52 1.68 -2.14 -12.91
C LYS A 52 1.31 -2.40 -14.37
N ALA A 53 0.85 -1.37 -15.09
CA ALA A 53 0.44 -1.50 -16.48
C ALA A 53 1.61 -1.96 -17.38
N PHE A 54 2.81 -1.41 -17.16
CA PHE A 54 4.02 -1.87 -17.83
C PHE A 54 4.31 -3.34 -17.51
N GLU A 55 4.24 -3.73 -16.23
CA GLU A 55 4.48 -5.12 -15.84
C GLU A 55 3.50 -6.10 -16.53
N TYR A 56 2.21 -5.76 -16.58
CA TYR A 56 1.20 -6.54 -17.30
C TYR A 56 1.39 -6.59 -18.82
N ALA A 57 1.87 -5.50 -19.43
CA ALA A 57 2.02 -5.45 -20.88
C ALA A 57 3.26 -6.19 -21.41
N TYR A 58 4.27 -6.41 -20.54
CA TYR A 58 5.58 -6.93 -20.96
C TYR A 58 5.97 -8.27 -20.32
N TYR A 59 5.35 -8.66 -19.20
CA TYR A 59 5.68 -9.89 -18.48
C TYR A 59 4.51 -10.88 -18.37
N TRP A 60 3.40 -10.58 -19.05
CA TRP A 60 2.28 -11.48 -19.33
C TRP A 60 2.02 -11.50 -20.84
#